data_AF-A0A258JNV0-F1
#
_entry.id   AF-A0A258JNV0-F1
#
_cell.length_a   1.000
_cell.length_b   1.000
_cell.length_c   1.000
_cell.angle_alpha   90.00
_cell.angle_beta   90.00
_cell.angle_gamma   90.00
#
_symmetry.space_group_name_H-M   'P 1'
#
loop_
_entity.id
_entity.type
_entity.pdbx_description
1 polymer ?
#
loop_
_entity_poly.entity_id
_entity_poly.type
_entity_poly.pdbx_seq_one_letter_code
_entity_poly.pdbx_strand_id
1 'polypeptide(L)'
;KREGLFRVVMIHHPPVGERPFHRDLRDAKAFRKVIAEAGAELVLHGHDHRASLGWIDTPGLRVPVVGVPSASAGPEDGRGAGRYNLYRISGEPGAWRCEMEARGYMAGQTDVSSRERRIIVGE
;
A
#
# COMPACT_ATOMS: atom_id res chain seq x y z
N LYS A 1 -15.82 2.55 -11.69
CA LYS A 1 -16.88 3.56 -11.93
C LYS A 1 -17.85 3.15 -13.05
N ARG A 2 -17.43 2.66 -14.23
CA ARG A 2 -18.35 2.03 -15.21
C ARG A 2 -18.51 0.51 -15.06
N GLU A 3 -17.40 -0.20 -14.87
CA GLU A 3 -17.39 -1.68 -14.81
C GLU A 3 -17.72 -2.24 -13.42
N GLY A 4 -17.90 -1.38 -12.41
CA GLY A 4 -18.26 -1.85 -11.07
C GLY A 4 -17.20 -2.72 -10.38
N LEU A 5 -15.91 -2.51 -10.63
CA LEU A 5 -14.80 -3.30 -10.03
C LEU A 5 -14.04 -2.53 -8.93
N PHE A 6 -13.35 -3.28 -8.07
CA PHE A 6 -12.34 -2.78 -7.14
C PHE A 6 -11.03 -2.47 -7.89
N ARG A 7 -10.56 -1.23 -7.83
CA ARG A 7 -9.42 -0.75 -8.63
C ARG A 7 -8.19 -0.61 -7.76
N VAL A 8 -7.13 -1.30 -8.15
CA VAL A 8 -5.80 -1.20 -7.57
C VAL A 8 -4.88 -0.48 -8.55
N VAL A 9 -4.18 0.56 -8.08
CA VAL A 9 -3.11 1.21 -8.86
C VAL A 9 -1.77 0.80 -8.27
N MET A 10 -0.90 0.21 -9.09
CA MET A 10 0.45 -0.19 -8.70
C MET A 10 1.45 0.79 -9.30
N ILE A 11 2.29 1.38 -8.45
CA ILE A 11 3.35 2.31 -8.85
C ILE A 11 4.60 2.04 -8.04
N HIS A 12 5.80 2.08 -8.63
CA HIS A 12 7.00 1.72 -7.88
C HIS A 12 7.34 2.74 -6.80
N HIS A 13 7.41 4.02 -7.15
CA HIS A 13 7.78 5.07 -6.22
C HIS A 13 6.57 5.53 -5.39
N PRO A 14 6.76 5.90 -4.12
CA PRO A 14 5.65 6.22 -3.23
C PRO A 14 5.07 7.59 -3.58
N PRO A 15 3.74 7.71 -3.77
CA PRO A 15 3.11 8.99 -4.13
C PRO A 15 2.80 9.87 -2.91
N VAL A 16 3.07 9.37 -1.70
CA VAL A 16 2.88 10.05 -0.41
C VAL A 16 4.13 9.89 0.45
N GLY A 17 4.33 10.85 1.38
CA GLY A 17 5.54 10.95 2.20
C GLY A 17 6.62 11.82 1.55
N GLU A 18 7.72 12.04 2.28
CA GLU A 18 8.82 12.93 1.87
C GLU A 18 10.10 12.16 1.58
N ARG A 19 10.81 12.57 0.51
CA ARG A 19 12.04 11.95 0.03
C ARG A 19 13.00 13.00 -0.54
N PRO A 20 14.31 12.70 -0.60
CA PRO A 20 15.21 13.46 -1.45
C PRO A 20 14.73 13.44 -2.90
N PHE A 21 14.74 14.60 -3.56
CA PHE A 21 14.23 14.81 -4.92
C PHE A 21 14.68 13.75 -5.95
N HIS A 22 15.94 13.31 -5.89
CA HIS A 22 16.49 12.33 -6.82
C HIS A 22 15.98 10.90 -6.63
N ARG A 23 15.28 10.61 -5.53
CA ARG A 23 14.66 9.30 -5.22
C ARG A 23 13.14 9.38 -5.19
N ASP A 24 12.58 10.58 -5.29
CA ASP A 24 11.15 10.79 -5.15
C ASP A 24 10.39 10.54 -6.46
N LEU A 25 9.09 10.32 -6.35
CA LEU A 25 8.18 10.37 -7.49
C LEU A 25 8.00 11.84 -7.91
N ARG A 26 8.71 12.26 -8.96
CA ARG A 26 8.79 13.66 -9.40
C ARG A 26 7.42 14.33 -9.63
N ASP A 27 6.44 13.56 -10.06
CA ASP A 27 5.08 13.99 -10.37
C ASP A 27 4.07 13.52 -9.30
N ALA A 28 4.50 13.19 -8.08
CA ALA A 28 3.64 12.72 -7.00
C ALA A 28 2.41 13.60 -6.76
N LYS A 29 2.55 14.93 -6.87
CA LYS A 29 1.41 15.86 -6.75
C LYS A 29 0.39 15.66 -7.88
N ALA A 30 0.86 15.50 -9.12
CA ALA A 30 -0.01 15.26 -10.27
C ALA A 30 -0.68 13.88 -10.17
N PHE A 31 0.08 12.85 -9.79
CA PHE A 31 -0.46 11.51 -9.54
C PHE A 31 -1.58 11.53 -8.50
N ARG A 32 -1.36 12.17 -7.34
CA ARG A 32 -2.37 12.30 -6.29
C ARG A 32 -3.63 13.02 -6.78
N LYS A 33 -3.47 14.06 -7.60
CA LYS A 33 -4.58 14.77 -8.22
C LYS A 33 -5.42 13.84 -9.12
N VAL A 34 -4.76 13.05 -9.97
CA VAL A 34 -5.44 12.06 -10.83
C VAL A 34 -6.19 11.03 -9.98
N ILE A 35 -5.59 10.51 -8.91
CA ILE A 35 -6.28 9.58 -8.00
C ILE A 35 -7.46 10.25 -7.31
N ALA A 36 -7.35 11.51 -6.88
CA ALA A 36 -8.45 12.23 -6.25
C ALA A 36 -9.64 12.47 -7.21
N GLU A 37 -9.37 12.72 -8.49
CA GLU A 37 -10.39 12.98 -9.52
C GLU A 37 -11.00 11.67 -10.08
N ALA A 38 -10.15 10.75 -10.55
CA ALA A 38 -10.57 9.51 -11.17
C ALA A 38 -11.00 8.43 -10.14
N GLY A 39 -10.41 8.47 -8.95
CA GLY A 39 -10.60 7.50 -7.87
C GLY A 39 -9.83 6.20 -8.08
N ALA A 40 -9.47 5.57 -6.97
CA ALA A 40 -9.03 4.18 -6.86
C ALA A 40 -9.44 3.66 -5.48
N GLU A 41 -9.50 2.35 -5.28
CA GLU A 41 -9.80 1.78 -3.97
C GLU A 41 -8.52 1.45 -3.18
N LEU A 42 -7.39 1.26 -3.88
CA LEU A 42 -6.09 0.99 -3.27
C LEU A 42 -4.94 1.44 -4.16
N VAL A 43 -3.89 2.01 -3.57
CA VAL A 43 -2.61 2.25 -4.25
C VAL A 43 -1.52 1.43 -3.57
N LEU A 44 -0.71 0.73 -4.36
CA LEU A 44 0.42 -0.08 -3.90
C LEU A 44 1.74 0.51 -4.39
N HIS A 45 2.74 0.53 -3.51
CA HIS A 45 4.08 0.96 -3.88
C HIS A 45 5.22 0.18 -3.22
N GLY A 46 6.42 0.38 -3.75
CA GLY A 46 7.67 -0.16 -3.22
C GLY A 46 8.67 0.95 -2.95
N HIS A 47 9.87 0.80 -3.51
CA HIS A 47 11.02 1.70 -3.48
C HIS A 47 11.72 1.88 -2.12
N ASP A 48 10.95 2.05 -1.04
CA ASP A 48 11.52 2.36 0.28
C ASP A 48 12.04 1.16 1.03
N HIS A 49 11.49 0.01 0.67
CA HIS A 49 11.62 -1.24 1.40
C HIS A 49 11.18 -1.07 2.86
N ARG A 50 10.04 -0.38 3.07
CA ARG A 50 9.45 -0.14 4.38
C ARG A 50 7.96 -0.46 4.36
N ALA A 51 7.47 -1.00 5.46
CA ALA A 51 6.04 -1.10 5.70
C ALA A 51 5.50 0.31 5.96
N SER A 52 4.51 0.74 5.17
CA SER A 52 3.87 2.04 5.34
C SER A 52 2.41 1.99 4.94
N LEU A 53 1.58 2.75 5.65
CA LEU A 53 0.20 3.03 5.26
C LEU A 53 0.00 4.54 5.28
N GLY A 54 -0.10 5.13 4.10
CA GLY A 54 -0.49 6.51 3.87
C GLY A 54 -1.86 6.60 3.22
N TRP A 55 -2.28 7.82 2.89
CA TRP A 55 -3.60 8.08 2.31
C TRP A 55 -3.53 9.19 1.27
N ILE A 56 -4.32 9.06 0.21
CA ILE A 56 -4.65 10.16 -0.70
C ILE A 56 -6.07 10.58 -0.40
N ASP A 57 -6.25 11.84 0.01
CA ASP A 57 -7.57 12.39 0.26
C ASP A 57 -8.29 12.63 -1.07
N THR A 58 -9.56 12.23 -1.14
CA THR A 58 -10.45 12.50 -2.27
C THR A 58 -11.70 13.22 -1.75
N PRO A 59 -12.52 13.85 -2.61
CA PRO A 59 -13.73 14.53 -2.18
C PRO A 59 -14.74 13.65 -1.42
N GLY A 60 -14.67 12.32 -1.58
CA GLY A 60 -15.59 11.38 -0.91
C GLY A 60 -14.93 10.58 0.20
N LEU A 61 -13.91 9.80 -0.15
CA LEU A 61 -13.22 8.88 0.78
C LEU A 61 -11.71 9.03 0.68
N ARG A 62 -10.97 8.41 1.59
CA ARG A 62 -9.51 8.35 1.52
C ARG A 62 -9.08 7.07 0.83
N VAL A 63 -8.13 7.17 -0.09
CA VAL A 63 -7.54 6.00 -0.77
C VAL A 63 -6.30 5.55 -0.02
N PRO A 64 -6.24 4.31 0.52
CA PRO A 64 -5.05 3.82 1.20
C PRO A 64 -3.90 3.66 0.20
N VAL A 65 -2.71 4.05 0.65
CA VAL A 65 -1.45 3.91 -0.09
C VAL A 65 -0.52 3.03 0.73
N VAL A 66 -0.27 1.81 0.25
CA VAL A 66 0.47 0.79 0.99
C VAL A 66 1.86 0.56 0.42
N GLY A 67 2.86 0.69 1.28
CA GLY A 67 4.24 0.30 1.03
C GLY A 67 4.60 -0.99 1.75
N VAL A 68 5.50 -1.77 1.17
CA VAL A 68 5.95 -3.06 1.72
C VAL A 68 7.49 -3.11 1.82
N PRO A 69 8.05 -3.78 2.84
CA PRO A 69 9.47 -4.14 2.86
C PRO A 69 9.89 -4.95 1.64
N SER A 70 11.19 -5.01 1.36
CA SER A 70 11.68 -5.92 0.31
C SER A 70 11.41 -7.37 0.72
N ALA A 71 10.86 -8.18 -0.18
CA ALA A 71 10.66 -9.60 0.06
C ALA A 71 11.98 -10.36 0.26
N SER A 72 13.09 -9.85 -0.29
CA SER A 72 14.43 -10.43 -0.17
C SER A 72 15.22 -9.94 1.04
N ALA A 73 14.67 -9.03 1.85
CA ALA A 73 15.34 -8.55 3.05
C ALA A 73 15.42 -9.68 4.10
N GLY A 74 16.58 -9.79 4.76
CA GLY A 74 16.76 -10.73 5.86
C GLY A 74 15.98 -10.33 7.11
N PRO A 75 15.86 -11.21 8.11
CA PRO A 75 15.20 -10.91 9.39
C PRO A 75 15.75 -9.69 10.12
N GLU A 76 17.05 -9.43 9.96
CA GLU A 76 17.81 -8.37 10.65
C GLU A 76 18.04 -7.10 9.79
N ASP A 77 17.35 -6.95 8.65
CA ASP A 77 17.54 -5.78 7.79
C ASP A 77 17.11 -4.48 8.49
N GLY A 78 18.00 -3.49 8.53
CA GLY A 78 17.77 -2.21 9.22
C GLY A 78 16.65 -1.34 8.65
N ARG A 79 16.14 -1.64 7.45
CA ARG A 79 14.94 -0.99 6.87
C ARG A 79 13.65 -1.72 7.22
N GLY A 80 13.76 -2.95 7.71
CA GLY A 80 12.67 -3.81 8.11
C GLY A 80 12.85 -5.22 7.56
N ALA A 81 12.53 -6.21 8.41
CA ALA A 81 12.55 -7.61 8.04
C ALA A 81 11.72 -7.89 6.78
N GLY A 82 12.16 -8.84 5.95
CA GLY A 82 11.48 -9.16 4.69
C GLY A 82 10.01 -9.56 4.88
N ARG A 83 9.13 -8.95 4.08
CA ARG A 83 7.66 -9.12 4.17
C ARG A 83 6.98 -9.07 2.81
N TYR A 84 5.76 -9.58 2.77
CA TYR A 84 4.77 -9.41 1.70
C TYR A 84 3.37 -9.22 2.30
N ASN A 85 2.45 -8.67 1.51
CA ASN A 85 1.06 -8.48 1.92
C ASN A 85 0.13 -9.37 1.11
N LEU A 86 -0.86 -9.97 1.77
CA LEU A 86 -2.00 -10.62 1.15
C LEU A 86 -3.21 -9.70 1.27
N TYR A 87 -3.91 -9.48 0.15
CA TYR A 87 -5.11 -8.66 0.12
C TYR A 87 -6.34 -9.54 -0.15
N ARG A 88 -7.34 -9.45 0.72
CA ARG A 88 -8.65 -10.09 0.54
C ARG A 88 -9.66 -9.01 0.22
N ILE A 89 -10.14 -9.01 -1.02
CA ILE A 89 -11.07 -8.01 -1.55
C ILE A 89 -12.44 -8.67 -1.68
N SER A 90 -13.46 -8.01 -1.15
CA SER A 90 -14.85 -8.49 -1.17
C SER A 90 -15.83 -7.31 -1.22
N GLY A 91 -17.10 -7.59 -1.48
CA GLY A 91 -18.15 -6.58 -1.56
C GLY A 91 -18.47 -6.18 -2.99
N GLU A 92 -19.03 -4.99 -3.14
CA GLU A 92 -19.56 -4.48 -4.41
C GLU A 92 -19.34 -2.96 -4.53
N PRO A 93 -19.60 -2.34 -5.70
CA PRO A 93 -19.46 -0.90 -5.87
C PRO A 93 -20.19 -0.09 -4.78
N GLY A 94 -19.42 0.72 -4.04
CA GLY A 94 -19.95 1.54 -2.94
C GLY A 94 -19.89 0.89 -1.57
N ALA A 95 -19.65 -0.42 -1.50
CA ALA A 95 -19.53 -1.21 -0.26
C ALA A 95 -18.33 -2.16 -0.29
N TRP A 96 -17.22 -1.72 -0.90
CA TRP A 96 -15.99 -2.50 -0.97
C TRP A 96 -15.38 -2.68 0.41
N ARG A 97 -14.83 -3.88 0.63
CA ARG A 97 -14.02 -4.20 1.80
C ARG A 97 -12.69 -4.80 1.37
N CYS A 98 -11.61 -4.32 1.96
CA CYS A 98 -10.27 -4.84 1.72
C CYS A 98 -9.54 -5.10 3.04
N GLU A 99 -9.28 -6.38 3.32
CA GLU A 99 -8.37 -6.78 4.39
C GLU A 99 -6.96 -6.93 3.84
N MET A 100 -5.99 -6.39 4.56
CA MET A 100 -4.57 -6.60 4.33
C MET A 100 -4.00 -7.47 5.45
N GLU A 101 -3.28 -8.52 5.09
CA GLU A 101 -2.48 -9.33 6.00
C GLU A 101 -1.00 -9.25 5.61
N ALA A 102 -0.16 -8.67 6.47
CA ALA A 102 1.28 -8.69 6.30
C ALA A 102 1.87 -10.00 6.84
N ARG A 103 2.71 -10.65 6.04
CA ARG A 103 3.45 -11.85 6.39
C ARG A 103 4.93 -11.66 6.12
N GLY A 104 5.79 -12.30 6.89
CA GLY A 104 7.23 -12.21 6.70
C GLY A 104 8.02 -12.55 7.94
N TYR A 105 9.27 -12.13 7.99
CA TYR A 105 10.14 -12.35 9.14
C TYR A 105 9.82 -11.39 10.29
N MET A 106 10.30 -11.76 11.47
CA MET A 106 10.50 -10.89 12.62
C MET A 106 11.98 -10.97 12.98
N ALA A 107 12.54 -9.90 13.57
CA ALA A 107 13.92 -9.96 14.04
C ALA A 107 14.10 -11.14 15.02
N GLY A 108 15.16 -11.90 14.84
CA GLY A 108 15.45 -13.14 15.59
C GLY A 108 14.66 -14.37 15.12
N GLN A 109 13.81 -14.27 14.10
CA GLN A 109 13.02 -15.39 13.57
C GLN A 109 13.38 -15.70 12.12
N THR A 110 13.39 -16.98 11.77
CA THR A 110 13.67 -17.46 10.40
C THR A 110 12.42 -17.99 9.69
N ASP A 111 11.29 -18.10 10.38
CA ASP A 111 10.02 -18.51 9.81
C ASP A 111 9.21 -17.32 9.27
N VAL A 112 8.42 -17.60 8.22
CA VAL A 112 7.47 -16.66 7.64
C VAL A 112 6.09 -16.90 8.26
N SER A 113 5.70 -16.03 9.17
CA SER A 113 4.39 -16.08 9.83
C SER A 113 3.61 -14.77 9.66
N SER A 114 2.34 -14.77 10.09
CA SER A 114 1.50 -13.57 10.07
C SER A 114 2.08 -12.52 11.03
N ARG A 115 2.12 -11.27 10.60
CA ARG A 115 2.68 -10.14 11.37
C ARG A 115 1.61 -9.14 11.75
N GLU A 116 0.68 -8.91 10.84
CA GLU A 116 -0.37 -7.93 11.02
C GLU A 116 -1.55 -8.27 10.12
N ARG A 117 -2.76 -8.00 10.61
CA ARG A 117 -3.99 -8.04 9.82
C ARG A 117 -4.82 -6.81 10.14
N ARG A 118 -5.30 -6.12 9.11
CA ARG A 118 -6.12 -4.90 9.27
C ARG A 118 -7.03 -4.68 8.07
N ILE A 119 -8.16 -4.01 8.32
CA ILE A 119 -9.04 -3.54 7.26
C ILE A 119 -8.55 -2.17 6.81
N ILE A 120 -8.31 -2.04 5.51
CA ILE A 120 -7.75 -0.82 4.90
C ILE A 120 -8.75 -0.12 3.99
N VAL A 121 -9.86 -0.77 3.64
CA VAL A 121 -11.02 -0.20 2.94
C VAL A 121 -12.27 -0.83 3.51
N GLY A 122 -13.30 -0.01 3.79
CA GLY A 122 -14.56 -0.44 4.38
C GLY A 122 -14.51 -0.63 5.90
N GLU A 123 -15.63 -1.07 6.47
CA GLU A 123 -15.75 -1.53 7.86
C GLU A 123 -15.49 -3.05 7.99
#